data_AF-A0A7S0NTI9-F1
#
_entry.id   AF-A0A7S0NTI9-F1
#
_cell.length_a   1.000
_cell.length_b   1.000
_cell.length_c   1.000
_cell.angle_alpha   90.00
_cell.angle_beta   90.00
_cell.angle_gamma   90.00
#
_symmetry.space_group_name_H-M   'P 1'
#
loop_
_entity.id
_entity.type
_entity.pdbx_description
1 polymer ?
#
loop_
_entity_poly.entity_id
_entity_poly.type
_entity_poly.pdbx_seq_one_letter_code
_entity_poly.pdbx_strand_id
1 'polypeptide(L)'
;PTPSPTPSPTPSPTPPPTPTCFYVKYHNKWPHCDNLGDCYWGTNAGAQALCAAKAACDGFSWSAESVYDAGGRGWGCLKQNCENDGANGYGYNSHGYLEKTAGCLPPQPSPQPPPPPPFPPIPDFKPRPPPTTPPSPPPLPPPPSPSPPPPSP
;
A
#
# COMPACT_ATOMS: atom_id res chain seq x y z
N PRO A 1 -46.50 43.87 -26.51
CA PRO A 1 -45.16 43.27 -26.74
C PRO A 1 -44.66 42.67 -25.42
N THR A 2 -44.67 41.35 -25.30
CA THR A 2 -44.26 40.63 -24.08
C THR A 2 -42.78 40.24 -24.24
N PRO A 3 -41.87 40.59 -23.30
CA PRO A 3 -40.48 40.18 -23.40
C PRO A 3 -40.35 38.66 -23.21
N SER A 4 -39.67 38.01 -24.14
CA SER A 4 -39.35 36.58 -24.14
C SER A 4 -38.32 36.26 -23.04
N PRO A 5 -38.46 35.15 -22.29
CA PRO A 5 -37.48 34.77 -21.27
C PRO A 5 -36.17 34.31 -21.91
N THR A 6 -35.06 34.91 -21.46
CA THR A 6 -33.68 34.52 -21.80
C THR A 6 -33.38 33.10 -21.29
N PRO A 7 -32.84 32.18 -22.12
CA PRO A 7 -32.43 30.87 -21.64
C PRO A 7 -31.21 30.97 -20.70
N SER A 8 -31.28 30.25 -19.57
CA SER A 8 -30.19 30.11 -18.59
C SER A 8 -28.98 29.42 -19.21
N PRO A 9 -27.73 29.83 -18.91
CA PRO A 9 -26.55 29.14 -19.40
C PRO A 9 -26.47 27.73 -18.81
N THR A 10 -26.30 26.74 -19.68
CA THR A 10 -26.00 25.34 -19.32
C THR A 10 -24.67 25.27 -18.55
N PRO A 11 -24.59 24.56 -17.40
CA PRO A 11 -23.33 24.36 -16.70
C PRO A 11 -22.35 23.60 -17.60
N SER A 12 -21.15 24.16 -17.78
CA SER A 12 -20.06 23.52 -18.51
C SER A 12 -19.67 22.20 -17.83
N PRO A 13 -19.42 21.11 -18.60
CA PRO A 13 -18.94 19.86 -18.01
C PRO A 13 -17.63 20.11 -17.27
N THR A 14 -17.57 19.71 -16.00
CA THR A 14 -16.35 19.76 -15.21
C THR A 14 -15.29 18.86 -15.87
N PRO A 15 -14.07 19.35 -16.12
CA PRO A 15 -13.03 18.51 -16.70
C PRO A 15 -12.76 17.28 -15.82
N PRO A 16 -12.46 16.12 -16.40
CA PRO A 16 -12.14 14.92 -15.64
C PRO A 16 -10.95 15.19 -14.71
N PRO A 17 -10.97 14.64 -13.47
CA PRO A 17 -9.90 14.87 -12.51
C PRO A 17 -8.58 14.33 -13.08
N THR A 18 -7.54 15.17 -13.04
CA THR A 18 -6.19 14.77 -13.44
C THR A 18 -5.74 13.60 -12.56
N PRO A 19 -5.17 12.53 -13.15
CA PRO A 19 -4.64 11.40 -12.38
C PRO A 19 -3.60 11.90 -11.36
N THR A 20 -3.75 11.42 -10.14
CA THR A 20 -2.88 11.71 -9.01
C THR A 20 -2.00 10.50 -8.75
N CYS A 21 -0.71 10.71 -8.52
CA CYS A 21 0.14 9.64 -8.01
C CYS A 21 1.03 10.14 -6.88
N PHE A 22 1.75 9.16 -6.33
CA PHE A 22 2.61 9.33 -5.19
C PHE A 22 3.97 8.81 -5.54
N TYR A 23 4.99 9.56 -5.15
CA TYR A 23 6.37 9.13 -5.26
C TYR A 23 7.04 9.31 -3.90
N VAL A 24 7.96 8.40 -3.57
CA VAL A 24 8.72 8.50 -2.34
C VAL A 24 9.72 9.65 -2.50
N LYS A 25 9.43 10.78 -1.87
CA LYS A 25 10.35 11.92 -1.82
C LYS A 25 11.48 11.65 -0.84
N TYR A 26 11.15 11.01 0.29
CA TYR A 26 12.10 10.68 1.35
C TYR A 26 11.87 9.29 1.94
N HIS A 27 12.97 8.62 2.30
CA HIS A 27 12.99 7.39 3.08
C HIS A 27 13.66 7.66 4.44
N ASN A 28 13.10 7.17 5.54
CA ASN A 28 13.56 7.45 6.92
C ASN A 28 13.62 8.94 7.30
N LYS A 29 12.95 9.80 6.54
CA LYS A 29 12.82 11.23 6.80
C LYS A 29 11.44 11.68 6.33
N TRP A 30 10.80 12.58 7.06
CA TRP A 30 9.56 13.22 6.62
C TRP A 30 9.45 14.64 7.17
N PRO A 31 8.85 15.57 6.41
CA PRO A 31 8.66 16.93 6.87
C PRO A 31 7.60 17.00 7.97
N HIS A 32 7.80 17.89 8.95
CA HIS A 32 6.83 18.19 9.99
C HIS A 32 5.75 19.17 9.51
N CYS A 33 5.16 18.95 8.34
CA CYS A 33 3.98 19.72 7.94
C CYS A 33 2.77 19.40 8.82
N ASP A 34 1.73 20.20 8.65
CA ASP A 34 0.46 20.05 9.35
C ASP A 34 -0.20 18.72 9.00
N ASN A 35 -0.73 18.03 10.01
CA ASN A 35 -1.48 16.81 9.81
C ASN A 35 -2.90 17.15 9.33
N LEU A 36 -3.32 16.53 8.24
CA LEU A 36 -4.67 16.64 7.73
C LEU A 36 -5.57 15.61 8.43
N GLY A 37 -5.85 15.88 9.71
CA GLY A 37 -6.69 15.04 10.58
C GLY A 37 -5.93 13.91 11.27
N ASP A 38 -6.66 12.82 11.55
CA ASP A 38 -6.11 11.64 12.21
C ASP A 38 -5.17 10.85 11.31
N CYS A 39 -4.14 10.27 11.93
CA CYS A 39 -3.22 9.38 11.27
C CYS A 39 -3.93 8.06 10.90
N TYR A 40 -3.52 7.48 9.79
CA TYR A 40 -4.08 6.27 9.23
C TYR A 40 -3.21 5.05 9.53
N TRP A 41 -3.85 3.92 9.81
CA TRP A 41 -3.22 2.62 9.96
C TRP A 41 -3.79 1.66 8.92
N GLY A 42 -2.94 1.01 8.13
CA GLY A 42 -3.40 0.14 7.05
C GLY A 42 -2.30 -0.16 6.05
N THR A 43 -2.64 -0.12 4.76
CA THR A 43 -1.68 -0.27 3.66
C THR A 43 -1.27 1.08 3.08
N ASN A 44 -0.06 1.15 2.52
CA ASN A 44 0.43 2.35 1.85
C ASN A 44 -0.54 2.81 0.73
N ALA A 45 -1.05 1.89 -0.09
CA ALA A 45 -2.07 2.17 -1.10
C ALA A 45 -3.36 2.77 -0.50
N GLY A 46 -3.76 2.35 0.71
CA GLY A 46 -4.89 2.94 1.43
C GLY A 46 -4.64 4.40 1.78
N ALA A 47 -3.44 4.72 2.28
CA ALA A 47 -3.03 6.09 2.57
C ALA A 47 -2.97 6.96 1.30
N GLN A 48 -2.44 6.42 0.19
CA GLN A 48 -2.45 7.07 -1.12
C GLN A 48 -3.87 7.40 -1.57
N ALA A 49 -4.80 6.46 -1.47
CA ALA A 49 -6.19 6.69 -1.84
C ALA A 49 -6.86 7.78 -0.98
N LEU A 50 -6.61 7.76 0.34
CA LEU A 50 -7.11 8.79 1.25
C LEU A 50 -6.54 10.18 0.96
N CYS A 51 -5.25 10.25 0.62
CA CYS A 51 -4.60 11.51 0.23
C CYS A 51 -5.09 12.00 -1.13
N ALA A 52 -5.29 11.10 -2.10
CA ALA A 52 -5.80 11.44 -3.42
C ALA A 52 -7.23 12.02 -3.33
N ALA A 53 -8.06 11.48 -2.44
CA ALA A 53 -9.43 11.95 -2.22
C ALA A 53 -9.51 13.35 -1.58
N LYS A 54 -8.42 13.86 -1.00
CA LYS A 54 -8.38 15.16 -0.32
C LYS A 54 -7.55 16.16 -1.12
N ALA A 55 -8.18 17.26 -1.54
CA ALA A 55 -7.50 18.30 -2.31
C ALA A 55 -6.35 18.94 -1.53
N ALA A 56 -6.51 19.15 -0.22
CA ALA A 56 -5.51 19.76 0.66
C ALA A 56 -4.36 18.81 1.06
N CYS A 57 -4.42 17.53 0.68
CA CYS A 57 -3.34 16.60 0.98
C CYS A 57 -2.21 16.78 -0.02
N ASP A 58 -1.04 17.21 0.45
CA ASP A 58 0.18 17.34 -0.35
C ASP A 58 1.00 16.05 -0.37
N GLY A 59 0.71 15.13 0.55
CA GLY A 59 1.43 13.89 0.72
C GLY A 59 1.15 13.28 2.08
N PHE A 60 1.93 12.29 2.48
CA PHE A 60 1.77 11.68 3.80
C PHE A 60 3.09 11.08 4.28
N SER A 61 3.28 11.09 5.59
CA SER A 61 4.34 10.28 6.20
C SER A 61 3.90 8.82 6.23
N TRP A 62 4.81 7.87 6.07
CA TRP A 62 4.49 6.45 6.12
C TRP A 62 5.63 5.63 6.71
N SER A 63 5.34 4.53 7.41
CA SER A 63 6.34 3.59 7.92
C SER A 63 7.46 3.35 6.91
N ALA A 64 8.70 3.65 7.30
CA ALA A 64 9.82 3.67 6.36
C ALA A 64 10.08 2.30 5.73
N GLU A 65 9.87 1.23 6.50
CA GLU A 65 9.99 -0.17 6.08
C GLU A 65 9.05 -0.56 4.93
N SER A 66 7.93 0.14 4.77
CA SER A 66 6.90 -0.13 3.75
C SER A 66 6.61 1.07 2.85
N VAL A 67 7.47 2.09 2.86
CA VAL A 67 7.26 3.33 2.08
C VAL A 67 7.29 3.07 0.56
N TYR A 68 8.03 2.06 0.11
CA TYR A 68 8.13 1.66 -1.31
C TYR A 68 7.14 0.56 -1.71
N ASP A 69 6.49 -0.10 -0.75
CA ASP A 69 5.56 -1.18 -1.01
C ASP A 69 4.12 -0.67 -0.87
N ALA A 70 3.41 -0.55 -1.98
CA ALA A 70 2.02 -0.14 -2.00
C ALA A 70 1.11 -1.11 -1.19
N GLY A 71 1.44 -2.40 -1.15
CA GLY A 71 0.74 -3.41 -0.34
C GLY A 71 1.22 -3.46 1.11
N GLY A 72 2.33 -2.79 1.42
CA GLY A 72 3.00 -2.84 2.70
C GLY A 72 2.16 -2.20 3.80
N ARG A 73 2.07 -2.90 4.93
CA ARG A 73 1.35 -2.40 6.10
C ARG A 73 2.21 -1.44 6.90
N GLY A 74 1.57 -0.47 7.53
CA GLY A 74 2.23 0.51 8.35
C GLY A 74 1.24 1.57 8.84
N TRP A 75 1.80 2.68 9.29
CA TRP A 75 1.04 3.83 9.72
C TRP A 75 1.70 5.13 9.29
N GLY A 76 0.90 6.18 9.35
CA GLY A 76 1.32 7.46 8.83
C GLY A 76 0.23 8.51 8.94
N CYS A 77 0.60 9.77 8.73
CA CYS A 77 -0.34 10.87 8.80
C CYS A 77 -0.38 11.56 7.45
N LEU A 78 -1.59 11.84 6.97
CA LEU A 78 -1.79 12.71 5.82
C LEU A 78 -1.26 14.10 6.17
N LYS A 79 -0.56 14.72 5.23
CA LYS A 79 0.10 16.01 5.42
C LYS A 79 -0.46 17.03 4.45
N GLN A 80 -0.52 18.27 4.92
CA GLN A 80 -0.86 19.46 4.15
C GLN A 80 0.14 20.57 4.43
N ASN A 81 0.15 21.58 3.58
CA ASN A 81 1.07 22.71 3.66
C ASN A 81 2.53 22.26 3.67
N CYS A 82 2.85 21.26 2.84
CA CYS A 82 4.22 20.72 2.70
C CYS A 82 5.04 21.39 1.60
N GLU A 83 4.57 22.52 1.06
CA GLU A 83 5.32 23.27 0.06
C GLU A 83 6.69 23.68 0.62
N ASN A 84 7.76 23.42 -0.14
CA ASN A 84 9.15 23.56 0.31
C ASN A 84 9.48 22.79 1.61
N ASP A 85 8.88 21.61 1.80
CA ASP A 85 9.08 20.71 2.94
C ASP A 85 8.57 21.27 4.29
N GLY A 86 7.77 22.34 4.25
CA GLY A 86 7.23 23.00 5.43
C GLY A 86 8.28 23.72 6.29
N ALA A 87 7.83 24.50 7.26
CA ALA A 87 8.72 25.33 8.10
C ALA A 87 9.17 24.63 9.41
N ASN A 88 8.56 23.50 9.76
CA ASN A 88 8.71 22.89 11.09
C ASN A 88 9.85 21.84 11.19
N GLY A 89 10.72 21.79 10.18
CA GLY A 89 11.82 20.83 10.14
C GLY A 89 11.39 19.40 9.79
N TYR A 90 12.19 18.42 10.22
CA TYR A 90 12.06 17.03 9.79
C TYR A 90 12.06 16.04 10.96
N GLY A 91 11.24 15.00 10.82
CA GLY A 91 11.35 13.76 11.59
C GLY A 91 12.26 12.76 10.88
N TYR A 92 12.82 11.81 11.65
CA TYR A 92 13.79 10.83 11.17
C TYR A 92 13.54 9.40 11.71
N ASN A 93 14.10 8.41 11.01
CA ASN A 93 14.29 7.01 11.42
C ASN A 93 13.05 6.11 11.55
N SER A 94 11.82 6.64 11.52
CA SER A 94 10.61 5.81 11.63
C SER A 94 9.71 5.84 10.40
N HIS A 95 9.69 6.96 9.67
CA HIS A 95 8.81 7.14 8.52
C HIS A 95 9.60 7.69 7.33
N GLY A 96 9.11 7.43 6.12
CA GLY A 96 9.40 8.19 4.92
C GLY A 96 8.28 9.19 4.63
N TYR A 97 8.38 9.86 3.48
CA TYR A 97 7.38 10.78 2.97
C TYR A 97 7.07 10.48 1.51
N LEU A 98 5.78 10.26 1.21
CA LEU A 98 5.28 10.18 -0.15
C LEU A 98 4.60 11.50 -0.49
N GLU A 99 5.06 12.14 -1.56
CA GLU A 99 4.50 13.40 -2.03
C GLU A 99 3.50 13.13 -3.14
N LYS A 100 2.38 13.85 -3.08
CA LYS A 100 1.33 13.84 -4.09
C LYS A 100 1.80 14.67 -5.28
N THR A 101 1.70 14.10 -6.47
CA THR A 101 1.98 14.82 -7.71
C THR A 101 0.82 14.66 -8.69
N ALA A 102 0.55 15.72 -9.43
CA ALA A 102 -0.46 15.73 -10.48
C ALA A 102 0.17 15.33 -11.82
N GLY A 103 -0.59 14.61 -12.65
CA GLY A 103 -0.24 14.45 -14.07
C GLY A 103 0.73 13.31 -14.37
N CYS A 104 0.96 12.42 -13.42
CA CYS A 104 1.49 11.11 -13.79
C CYS A 104 0.38 10.38 -14.54
N LEU A 105 0.66 10.08 -15.80
CA LEU A 105 -0.14 9.14 -16.58
C LEU A 105 -0.35 7.92 -15.67
N PRO A 106 -1.59 7.48 -15.42
CA PRO A 106 -1.77 6.19 -14.80
C PRO A 106 -0.94 5.20 -15.62
N PRO A 107 -0.26 4.21 -15.02
CA PRO A 107 0.23 3.10 -15.82
C PRO A 107 -0.95 2.66 -16.66
N GLN A 108 -0.84 2.84 -17.98
CA GLN A 108 -1.90 2.47 -18.92
C GLN A 108 -2.30 1.06 -18.52
N PRO A 109 -3.60 0.75 -18.34
CA PRO A 109 -4.02 -0.61 -18.07
C PRO A 109 -3.26 -1.48 -19.06
N SER A 110 -2.37 -2.35 -18.57
CA SER A 110 -1.69 -3.26 -19.47
C SER A 110 -2.80 -3.96 -20.25
N PRO A 111 -2.69 -4.09 -21.58
CA PRO A 111 -3.69 -4.82 -22.36
C PRO A 111 -3.98 -6.10 -21.60
N GLN A 112 -5.22 -6.25 -21.13
CA GLN A 112 -5.60 -7.44 -20.38
C GLN A 112 -5.18 -8.63 -21.26
N PRO A 113 -4.38 -9.59 -20.74
CA PRO A 113 -4.05 -10.76 -21.51
C PRO A 113 -5.35 -11.33 -22.06
N PRO A 114 -5.40 -11.75 -23.35
CA PRO A 114 -6.60 -12.38 -23.87
C PRO A 114 -7.02 -13.48 -22.89
N PRO A 115 -8.34 -13.65 -22.64
CA PRO A 115 -8.81 -14.71 -21.77
C PRO A 115 -8.14 -16.02 -22.22
N PRO A 116 -7.66 -16.85 -21.27
CA PRO A 116 -7.06 -18.12 -21.64
C PRO A 116 -8.07 -18.89 -22.50
N PRO A 117 -7.61 -19.62 -23.53
CA PRO A 117 -8.50 -20.48 -24.30
C PRO A 117 -9.23 -21.43 -23.33
N PRO A 118 -10.49 -21.80 -23.64
CA PRO A 118 -11.20 -22.79 -22.83
C PRO A 118 -10.32 -24.03 -22.69
N PHE A 119 -10.18 -24.53 -21.47
CA PHE A 119 -9.42 -25.75 -21.22
C PHE A 119 -9.98 -26.88 -22.11
N PRO A 120 -9.13 -27.66 -22.78
CA PRO A 120 -9.60 -28.87 -23.44
C PRO A 120 -10.28 -29.77 -22.41
N PRO A 121 -11.29 -30.58 -22.81
CA PRO A 121 -11.90 -31.54 -21.90
C PRO A 121 -10.79 -32.38 -21.28
N ILE A 122 -10.79 -32.43 -19.94
CA ILE A 122 -9.81 -33.21 -19.17
C ILE A 122 -9.95 -34.65 -19.67
N PRO A 123 -8.89 -35.28 -20.22
CA PRO A 123 -8.94 -36.70 -20.54
C PRO A 123 -9.23 -37.46 -19.25
N ASP A 124 -10.05 -38.50 -19.33
CA ASP A 124 -10.43 -39.36 -18.20
C ASP A 124 -9.18 -40.02 -17.60
N PHE A 125 -8.52 -39.31 -16.69
CA PHE A 125 -7.37 -39.81 -15.97
C PHE A 125 -7.90 -40.71 -14.87
N LYS A 126 -7.86 -42.02 -15.16
CA LYS A 126 -8.08 -43.09 -14.21
C LYS A 126 -7.38 -42.76 -12.87
N PRO A 127 -8.08 -42.76 -11.73
CA PRO A 127 -7.51 -42.39 -10.45
C PRO A 127 -6.21 -43.14 -10.17
N ARG A 128 -5.13 -42.40 -9.93
CA ARG A 128 -3.87 -42.97 -9.47
C ARG A 128 -4.12 -43.62 -8.10
N PRO A 129 -3.66 -44.86 -7.85
CA PRO A 129 -3.80 -45.47 -6.53
C PRO A 129 -3.13 -44.58 -5.46
N PRO A 130 -3.69 -44.55 -4.24
CA PRO A 130 -3.17 -43.72 -3.17
C PRO A 130 -1.69 -44.06 -2.90
N PRO A 131 -0.85 -43.06 -2.60
CA PRO A 131 0.53 -43.31 -2.22
C PRO A 131 0.55 -44.18 -0.96
N THR A 132 1.40 -45.20 -0.97
CA THR A 132 1.70 -45.99 0.21
C THR A 132 2.32 -45.09 1.27
N THR A 133 1.80 -45.18 2.50
CA THR A 133 2.28 -44.39 3.64
C THR A 133 3.79 -44.55 3.82
N PRO A 134 4.55 -43.44 3.99
CA PRO A 134 5.98 -43.52 4.25
C PRO A 134 6.25 -44.24 5.60
N PRO A 135 7.38 -44.95 5.74
CA PRO A 135 7.76 -45.56 7.00
C PRO A 135 7.94 -44.49 8.09
N SER A 136 7.53 -44.82 9.31
CA SER A 136 7.70 -43.91 10.47
C SER A 136 9.18 -43.60 10.72
N PRO A 137 9.52 -42.37 11.13
CA PRO A 137 10.89 -42.02 11.48
C PRO A 137 11.38 -42.84 12.69
N PRO A 138 12.70 -43.08 12.81
CA PRO A 138 13.27 -43.74 13.98
C PRO A 138 13.07 -42.90 15.25
N PRO A 139 12.96 -43.55 16.44
CA PRO A 139 12.84 -42.84 17.70
C PRO A 139 14.07 -41.97 17.98
N LEU A 140 13.83 -40.79 18.56
CA LEU A 140 14.88 -39.87 18.97
C LEU A 140 15.74 -40.49 20.10
N PRO A 141 17.05 -40.18 20.14
CA PRO A 141 17.91 -40.60 21.25
C PRO A 141 17.46 -39.97 22.58
N PRO A 142 17.67 -40.66 23.71
CA PRO A 142 17.35 -40.11 25.03
C PRO A 142 18.19 -38.85 25.32
N PRO A 143 17.65 -37.90 26.10
CA PRO A 143 18.40 -36.71 26.50
C PRO A 143 19.61 -37.09 27.37
N PRO A 144 20.69 -36.30 27.35
CA PRO A 144 21.85 -36.52 28.20
C PRO A 144 21.47 -36.40 29.68
N SER A 145 22.06 -37.28 30.51
CA SER A 145 21.86 -37.26 31.97
C SER A 145 22.31 -35.93 32.58
N PRO A 146 21.60 -35.40 33.59
CA PRO A 146 22.03 -34.20 34.30
C PRO A 146 23.38 -34.43 34.98
N SER A 147 24.25 -33.41 34.91
CA SER A 147 25.54 -33.42 35.60
C SER A 147 25.33 -33.45 37.13
N PRO A 148 26.21 -34.14 37.89
CA PRO A 148 26.12 -34.15 39.33
C PRO A 148 26.32 -32.73 39.90
N PRO A 149 25.64 -32.38 41.00
CA PRO A 149 25.82 -31.10 41.64
C PRO A 149 27.27 -30.97 42.18
N PRO A 150 27.82 -29.75 42.22
CA PRO A 150 29.13 -29.52 42.82
C PRO A 150 29.13 -29.87 44.32
N PRO A 151 30.27 -30.30 44.87
CA PRO A 151 30.40 -30.55 46.30
C PRO A 151 30.17 -29.25 47.08
N SER A 152 29.40 -29.35 48.17
CA SER A 152 29.13 -28.23 49.08
C SER A 152 30.38 -27.91 49.94
N PRO A 153 30.59 -26.63 50.31
CA PRO A 153 31.74 -26.18 51.09
C PRO A 153 31.74 -26.68 52.53
#